data_AF-A0A454CPX0-F1
#
_entry.id   AF-A0A454CPX0-F1
#
_cell.length_a   1.000
_cell.length_b   1.000
_cell.length_c   1.000
_cell.angle_alpha   90.00
_cell.angle_beta   90.00
_cell.angle_gamma   90.00
#
_symmetry.space_group_name_H-M   'P 1'
#
loop_
_entity.id
_entity.type
_entity.pdbx_description
1 polymer ?
#
loop_
_entity_poly.entity_id
_entity_poly.type
_entity_poly.pdbx_seq_one_letter_code
_entity_poly.pdbx_strand_id
1 'polypeptide(L)'
;VLYRRKGDEEAEIFLDPNTFSEEGTTSLGEVKFSNDDTLVAYSISEGGSDWRKIFVIDVETKEQLEPEIVDAKFTTISWLGNKGFYYASYDKPKGSELSARTEQHKLYYHELGTSQSEDKVIFGALESQKHRYVGGVTTKDDRFLIITGAESTSGNRLFYVDLT
;
A
#
# COMPACT_ATOMS: atom_id res chain seq x y z
N VAL A 1 -0.49 -19.13 -4.02
CA VAL A 1 0.96 -19.19 -3.73
C VAL A 1 1.70 -18.41 -4.81
N LEU A 2 2.62 -17.53 -4.42
CA LEU A 2 3.51 -16.78 -5.31
C LEU A 2 4.89 -17.45 -5.29
N TYR A 3 5.39 -17.81 -6.47
CA TYR A 3 6.72 -18.38 -6.65
C TYR A 3 7.66 -17.36 -7.28
N ARG A 4 8.96 -17.54 -7.04
CA ARG A 4 10.03 -16.83 -7.77
C ARG A 4 11.08 -17.81 -8.27
N ARG A 5 11.87 -17.39 -9.25
CA ARG A 5 13.03 -18.13 -9.76
C ARG A 5 14.09 -17.16 -10.27
N LYS A 6 15.35 -17.57 -10.22
CA LYS A 6 16.47 -16.83 -10.81
C LYS A 6 16.97 -17.56 -12.06
N GLY A 7 16.74 -16.98 -13.24
CA GLY A 7 17.11 -17.61 -14.51
C GLY A 7 16.48 -19.00 -14.67
N ASP A 8 17.34 -20.01 -14.85
CA ASP A 8 16.97 -21.42 -15.04
C ASP A 8 17.02 -22.25 -13.75
N GLU A 9 17.20 -21.62 -12.58
CA GLU A 9 17.11 -22.30 -11.29
C GLU A 9 15.68 -22.82 -11.03
N GLU A 10 15.58 -23.82 -10.16
CA GLU A 10 14.29 -24.34 -9.71
C GLU A 10 13.48 -23.24 -9.01
N ALA A 11 12.17 -23.19 -9.29
CA ALA A 11 11.30 -22.19 -8.68
C ALA A 11 11.10 -22.49 -7.19
N GLU A 12 11.12 -21.45 -6.37
CA GLU A 12 10.84 -21.54 -4.94
C GLU A 12 9.62 -20.70 -4.55
N ILE A 13 8.99 -21.08 -3.44
CA ILE A 13 7.90 -20.31 -2.85
C ILE A 13 8.47 -19.00 -2.33
N PHE A 14 7.88 -17.88 -2.76
CA PHE A 14 8.21 -16.55 -2.27
C PHE A 14 7.22 -16.09 -1.21
N LEU A 15 5.92 -16.10 -1.53
CA LEU A 15 4.83 -15.82 -0.58
C LEU A 15 3.79 -16.94 -0.66
N ASP A 16 3.39 -17.48 0.48
CA ASP A 16 2.34 -18.51 0.55
C ASP A 16 1.12 -18.01 1.32
N PRO A 17 0.06 -17.53 0.63
CA PRO A 17 -1.14 -17.06 1.31
C PRO A 17 -1.86 -18.13 2.13
N ASN A 18 -1.60 -19.42 1.88
CA ASN A 18 -2.19 -20.49 2.69
C ASN A 18 -1.64 -20.50 4.12
N THR A 19 -0.48 -19.87 4.37
CA THR A 19 0.11 -19.79 5.71
C THR A 19 -0.31 -18.53 6.47
N PHE A 20 -1.05 -17.61 5.83
CA PHE A 20 -1.44 -16.33 6.46
C PHE A 20 -2.58 -16.47 7.47
N SER A 21 -3.32 -17.58 7.44
CA SER A 21 -4.40 -17.90 8.38
C SER A 21 -4.66 -19.40 8.40
N GLU A 22 -4.93 -19.97 9.56
CA GLU A 22 -5.25 -21.41 9.70
C GLU A 22 -6.47 -21.84 8.86
N GLU A 23 -7.43 -20.93 8.71
CA GLU A 23 -8.71 -21.18 8.03
C GLU A 23 -8.67 -20.90 6.52
N GLY A 24 -7.55 -20.39 5.99
CA GLY A 24 -7.42 -19.99 4.59
C GLY A 24 -8.30 -18.80 4.18
N THR A 25 -8.66 -17.94 5.12
CA THR A 25 -9.55 -16.78 4.92
C THR A 25 -8.78 -15.47 4.65
N THR A 26 -7.46 -15.50 4.76
CA THR A 26 -6.58 -14.37 4.43
C THR A 26 -6.03 -14.49 3.01
N SER A 27 -6.20 -13.43 2.22
CA SER A 27 -5.78 -13.38 0.81
C SER A 27 -4.64 -12.39 0.59
N LEU A 28 -3.78 -12.68 -0.39
CA LEU A 28 -2.75 -11.76 -0.88
C LEU A 28 -3.39 -10.69 -1.77
N GLY A 29 -3.03 -9.43 -1.54
CA GLY A 29 -3.40 -8.26 -2.32
C GLY A 29 -2.29 -7.84 -3.27
N GLU A 30 -1.89 -6.57 -3.19
CA GLU A 30 -0.80 -6.04 -4.01
C GLU A 30 0.55 -6.63 -3.61
N VAL A 31 1.47 -6.75 -4.58
CA VAL A 31 2.87 -7.11 -4.38
C VAL A 31 3.69 -6.14 -5.22
N LYS A 32 4.52 -5.32 -4.56
CA LYS A 32 5.25 -4.22 -5.20
C LYS A 32 6.70 -4.23 -4.73
N PHE A 33 7.62 -4.43 -5.66
CA PHE A 33 9.06 -4.38 -5.42
C PHE A 33 9.54 -2.93 -5.40
N SER A 34 10.56 -2.65 -4.57
CA SER A 34 11.32 -1.40 -4.61
C SER A 34 12.06 -1.27 -5.94
N ASN A 35 12.58 -0.08 -6.25
CA ASN A 35 13.16 0.19 -7.57
C ASN A 35 14.42 -0.63 -7.90
N ASP A 36 15.15 -1.11 -6.89
CA ASP A 36 16.30 -2.01 -7.05
C ASP A 36 15.97 -3.50 -6.80
N ASP A 37 14.69 -3.84 -6.64
CA ASP A 37 14.18 -5.19 -6.37
C ASP A 37 14.71 -5.84 -5.07
N THR A 38 15.30 -5.08 -4.14
CA THR A 38 15.80 -5.63 -2.86
C THR A 38 14.73 -5.75 -1.78
N LEU A 39 13.66 -4.96 -1.87
CA LEU A 39 12.54 -4.95 -0.94
C LEU A 39 11.24 -5.26 -1.66
N VAL A 40 10.29 -5.86 -0.94
CA VAL A 40 8.92 -5.96 -1.41
C VAL A 40 7.96 -5.51 -0.33
N ALA A 41 7.00 -4.68 -0.73
CA ALA A 41 5.84 -4.37 0.06
C ALA A 41 4.65 -5.16 -0.52
N TYR A 42 3.98 -5.95 0.33
CA TYR A 42 2.77 -6.68 -0.06
C TYR A 42 1.62 -6.40 0.88
N SER A 43 0.39 -6.44 0.37
CA SER A 43 -0.80 -6.31 1.20
C SER A 43 -1.54 -7.62 1.37
N ILE A 44 -2.28 -7.77 2.47
CA ILE A 44 -3.21 -8.87 2.69
C ILE A 44 -4.61 -8.34 2.99
N SER A 45 -5.62 -9.17 2.78
CA SER A 45 -7.00 -8.95 3.26
C SER A 45 -7.43 -10.12 4.11
N GLU A 46 -7.82 -9.85 5.35
CA GLU A 46 -8.38 -10.82 6.27
C GLU A 46 -9.92 -10.89 6.08
N GLY A 47 -10.47 -12.11 5.98
CA GLY A 47 -11.92 -12.33 5.90
C GLY A 47 -12.62 -11.73 4.68
N GLY A 48 -11.87 -11.45 3.60
CA GLY A 48 -12.41 -10.83 2.38
C GLY A 48 -12.77 -9.35 2.52
N SER A 49 -12.29 -8.68 3.57
CA SER A 49 -12.49 -7.25 3.79
C SER A 49 -11.77 -6.39 2.74
N ASP A 50 -12.30 -5.18 2.50
CA ASP A 50 -11.59 -4.17 1.70
C ASP A 50 -10.39 -3.57 2.44
N TRP A 51 -10.38 -3.66 3.77
CA TRP A 51 -9.26 -3.21 4.61
C TRP A 51 -8.04 -4.11 4.41
N ARG A 52 -6.87 -3.51 4.48
CA ARG A 52 -5.58 -4.13 4.17
C ARG A 52 -4.58 -3.87 5.29
N LYS A 53 -3.73 -4.86 5.51
CA LYS A 53 -2.43 -4.69 6.17
C LYS A 53 -1.35 -4.71 5.10
N ILE A 54 -0.32 -3.88 5.21
CA ILE A 54 0.84 -3.86 4.30
C ILE A 54 2.08 -4.28 5.09
N PHE A 55 2.82 -5.24 4.55
CA PHE A 55 4.04 -5.79 5.11
C PHE A 55 5.21 -5.43 4.21
N VAL A 56 6.36 -5.16 4.81
CA VAL A 56 7.63 -4.96 4.09
C VAL A 56 8.58 -6.08 4.47
N ILE A 57 9.09 -6.78 3.47
CA ILE A 57 10.08 -7.85 3.67
C ILE A 57 11.30 -7.61 2.79
N ASP A 58 12.45 -8.10 3.25
CA ASP A 58 13.63 -8.26 2.41
C ASP A 58 13.36 -9.34 1.36
N VAL A 59 13.71 -9.06 0.10
CA VAL A 59 13.44 -9.99 -0.98
C VAL A 59 14.27 -11.25 -0.79
N GLU A 60 15.58 -11.15 -0.54
CA GLU A 60 16.46 -12.33 -0.46
C GLU A 60 16.08 -13.23 0.72
N THR A 61 16.02 -12.67 1.93
CA THR A 61 15.84 -13.44 3.19
C THR A 61 14.38 -13.77 3.50
N LYS A 62 13.42 -13.06 2.90
CA LYS A 62 11.98 -13.12 3.20
C LYS A 62 11.64 -12.68 4.63
N GLU A 63 12.57 -12.02 5.32
CA GLU A 63 12.37 -11.50 6.67
C GLU A 63 11.56 -10.21 6.64
N GLN A 64 10.59 -10.10 7.54
CA GLN A 64 9.85 -8.87 7.77
C GLN A 64 10.73 -7.83 8.46
N LEU A 65 10.79 -6.63 7.88
CA LEU A 65 11.72 -5.59 8.30
C LEU A 65 11.17 -4.67 9.40
N GLU A 66 9.86 -4.48 9.43
CA GLU A 66 9.19 -3.57 10.35
C GLU A 66 7.75 -4.02 10.63
N PRO A 67 7.07 -3.47 11.67
CA PRO A 67 5.66 -3.75 11.92
C PRO A 67 4.77 -3.44 10.71
N GLU A 68 3.66 -4.16 10.55
CA GLU A 68 2.76 -3.92 9.44
C GLU A 68 2.08 -2.54 9.51
N ILE A 69 1.84 -1.95 8.34
CA ILE A 69 0.94 -0.80 8.19
C ILE A 69 -0.48 -1.32 8.26
N VAL A 70 -1.29 -0.78 9.19
CA VAL A 70 -2.71 -1.11 9.31
C VAL A 70 -3.61 -0.04 8.67
N ASP A 71 -4.89 -0.34 8.57
CA ASP A 71 -5.93 0.59 8.10
C ASP A 71 -5.74 1.12 6.68
N ALA A 72 -4.97 0.42 5.84
CA ALA A 72 -4.93 0.71 4.41
C ALA A 72 -6.23 0.22 3.75
N LYS A 73 -6.73 0.94 2.74
CA LYS A 73 -7.98 0.55 2.05
C LYS A 73 -8.07 1.21 0.68
N PHE A 74 -8.58 0.51 -0.33
CA PHE A 74 -8.67 1.04 -1.71
C PHE A 74 -7.36 1.74 -2.16
N THR A 75 -6.23 1.13 -1.81
CA THR A 75 -4.90 1.69 -1.95
C THR A 75 -4.12 1.01 -3.06
N THR A 76 -3.14 1.74 -3.60
CA THR A 76 -1.97 1.17 -4.27
C THR A 76 -0.74 1.39 -3.41
N ILE A 77 0.24 0.49 -3.49
CA ILE A 77 1.57 0.68 -2.92
C ILE A 77 2.49 1.21 -4.02
N SER A 78 3.11 2.38 -3.80
CA SER A 78 4.02 2.98 -4.79
C SER A 78 5.31 3.44 -4.14
N TRP A 79 6.41 2.76 -4.46
CA TRP A 79 7.74 3.04 -3.93
C TRP A 79 8.31 4.38 -4.40
N LEU A 80 9.01 5.08 -3.53
CA LEU A 80 9.91 6.18 -3.89
C LEU A 80 11.35 5.70 -3.70
N GLY A 81 11.97 5.21 -4.77
CA GLY A 81 13.22 4.48 -4.70
C GLY A 81 13.13 3.30 -3.73
N ASN A 82 13.93 3.39 -2.66
CA ASN A 82 14.04 2.40 -1.58
C ASN A 82 13.80 3.00 -0.20
N LYS A 83 13.39 4.27 -0.14
CA LYS A 83 13.28 5.01 1.12
C LYS A 83 11.95 4.79 1.82
N GLY A 84 10.93 4.40 1.06
CA GLY A 84 9.57 4.37 1.53
C GLY A 84 8.58 4.25 0.38
N PHE A 85 7.30 4.26 0.71
CA PHE A 85 6.23 4.11 -0.26
C PHE A 85 5.00 4.94 0.09
N TYR A 86 4.26 5.31 -0.95
CA TYR A 86 2.95 5.91 -0.82
C TYR A 86 1.88 4.84 -0.69
N TYR A 87 0.92 5.07 0.20
CA TYR A 87 -0.28 4.26 0.37
C TYR A 87 -1.46 5.14 0.79
N ALA A 88 -2.68 4.64 0.62
CA ALA A 88 -3.90 5.36 0.93
C ALA A 88 -4.69 4.69 2.05
N SER A 89 -5.28 5.53 2.91
CA SER A 89 -6.00 5.10 4.10
C SER A 89 -7.11 6.08 4.45
N TYR A 90 -8.15 5.59 5.13
CA TYR A 90 -9.19 6.41 5.75
C TYR A 90 -8.92 6.51 7.24
N ASP A 91 -9.30 7.64 7.84
CA ASP A 91 -9.41 7.70 9.29
C ASP A 91 -10.35 6.59 9.77
N LYS A 92 -9.97 5.91 10.86
CA LYS A 92 -10.86 4.92 11.48
C LYS A 92 -12.20 5.57 11.78
N PRO A 93 -13.31 5.02 11.26
CA PRO A 93 -14.60 5.58 11.55
C PRO A 93 -14.93 5.43 13.04
N LYS A 94 -15.64 6.41 13.60
CA LYS A 94 -16.27 6.23 14.92
C LYS A 94 -17.43 5.22 14.76
N GLY A 95 -17.23 3.97 15.20
CA GLY A 95 -18.24 2.90 15.11
C GLY A 95 -17.71 1.64 14.44
N SER A 96 -18.59 0.88 13.77
CA SER A 96 -18.20 -0.37 13.09
C SER A 96 -17.42 -0.09 11.80
N GLU A 97 -16.22 -0.67 11.68
CA GLU A 97 -15.36 -0.58 10.49
C GLU A 97 -16.00 -1.19 9.21
N LEU A 98 -17.02 -2.02 9.38
CA LEU A 98 -17.71 -2.72 8.28
C LEU A 98 -18.86 -1.91 7.67
N SER A 99 -19.45 -0.97 8.40
CA SER A 99 -20.67 -0.26 7.96
C SER A 99 -20.60 1.26 8.03
N ALA A 100 -19.61 1.81 8.73
CA ALA A 100 -19.46 3.25 8.83
C ALA A 100 -18.99 3.88 7.52
N ARG A 101 -19.53 5.07 7.21
CA ARG A 101 -19.23 5.79 5.97
C ARG A 101 -17.81 6.34 6.01
N THR A 102 -17.01 5.95 5.02
CA THR A 102 -15.67 6.48 4.76
C THR A 102 -15.76 7.49 3.62
N GLU A 103 -15.54 8.78 3.93
CA GLU A 103 -15.70 9.88 2.96
C GLU A 103 -14.40 10.61 2.62
N GLN A 104 -13.39 10.52 3.47
CA GLN A 104 -12.15 11.27 3.33
C GLN A 104 -10.97 10.33 3.23
N HIS A 105 -10.60 10.00 2.00
CA HIS A 105 -9.44 9.17 1.71
C HIS A 105 -8.19 10.05 1.70
N LYS A 106 -7.10 9.56 2.29
CA LYS A 106 -5.85 10.30 2.42
C LYS A 106 -4.71 9.49 1.82
N LEU A 107 -3.83 10.17 1.11
CA LEU A 107 -2.55 9.62 0.66
C LEU A 107 -1.50 9.89 1.72
N TYR A 108 -0.86 8.83 2.20
CA TYR A 108 0.23 8.84 3.15
C TYR A 108 1.54 8.49 2.43
N TYR A 109 2.65 8.93 3.01
CA TYR A 109 3.98 8.41 2.71
C TYR A 109 4.55 7.77 3.97
N HIS A 110 4.88 6.49 3.86
CA HIS A 110 5.61 5.74 4.87
C HIS A 110 7.11 5.79 4.56
N GLU A 111 7.92 6.20 5.52
CA GLU A 111 9.38 6.18 5.44
C GLU A 111 9.91 4.96 6.20
N LEU A 112 10.72 4.11 5.55
CA LEU A 112 11.19 2.88 6.17
C LEU A 112 11.97 3.17 7.45
N GLY A 113 11.78 2.33 8.47
CA GLY A 113 12.42 2.48 9.78
C GLY A 113 11.79 3.54 10.67
N THR A 114 10.64 4.10 10.28
CA THR A 114 9.80 4.96 11.14
C THR A 114 8.53 4.23 11.56
N SER A 115 7.87 4.71 12.61
CA SER A 115 6.57 4.14 13.00
C SER A 115 5.45 4.65 12.08
N GLN A 116 4.42 3.84 11.82
CA GLN A 116 3.25 4.27 11.03
C GLN A 116 2.62 5.58 11.57
N SER A 117 2.70 5.84 12.88
CA SER A 117 2.19 7.08 13.47
C SER A 117 2.93 8.35 13.03
N GLU A 118 4.10 8.21 12.43
CA GLU A 118 4.92 9.30 11.89
C GLU A 118 4.67 9.52 10.38
N ASP A 119 3.85 8.68 9.75
CA ASP A 119 3.56 8.75 8.32
C ASP A 119 2.94 10.08 7.94
N LYS A 120 3.53 10.70 6.91
CA LYS A 120 3.14 12.05 6.49
C LYS A 120 1.93 11.98 5.58
N VAL A 121 0.89 12.76 5.87
CA VAL A 121 -0.23 12.94 4.93
C VAL A 121 0.21 13.85 3.79
N ILE A 122 0.21 13.31 2.58
CA ILE A 122 0.63 13.99 1.35
C ILE A 122 -0.56 14.67 0.67
N PHE A 123 -1.74 14.06 0.73
CA PHE A 123 -2.96 14.58 0.11
C PHE A 123 -4.22 14.12 0.86
N GLY A 124 -5.25 14.96 0.88
CA GLY A 124 -6.59 14.61 1.40
C GLY A 124 -6.84 15.04 2.85
N ALA A 125 -5.85 15.59 3.55
CA ALA A 125 -6.03 16.14 4.90
C ALA A 125 -6.80 17.47 4.91
N LEU A 126 -6.54 18.33 3.93
CA LEU A 126 -7.21 19.63 3.81
C LEU A 126 -8.61 19.45 3.22
N GLU A 127 -9.59 20.24 3.67
CA GLU A 127 -10.95 20.23 3.11
C GLU A 127 -10.97 20.45 1.59
N SER A 128 -10.08 21.29 1.07
CA SER A 128 -9.93 21.55 -0.37
C SER A 128 -9.39 20.35 -1.18
N GLN A 129 -8.85 19.35 -0.49
CA GLN A 129 -8.33 18.10 -1.06
C GLN A 129 -9.22 16.89 -0.75
N LYS A 130 -10.32 17.08 -0.01
CA LYS A 130 -11.21 15.99 0.38
C LYS A 130 -11.78 15.30 -0.87
N HIS A 131 -11.53 14.00 -0.97
CA HIS A 131 -12.10 13.12 -1.99
C HIS A 131 -12.41 11.76 -1.37
N ARG A 132 -13.42 11.08 -1.92
CA ARG A 132 -13.78 9.73 -1.48
C ARG A 132 -12.75 8.67 -1.86
N TYR A 133 -12.06 8.82 -2.99
CA TYR A 133 -11.01 7.90 -3.44
C TYR A 133 -9.78 8.71 -3.82
N VAL A 134 -8.66 8.44 -3.14
CA VAL A 134 -7.36 9.03 -3.42
C VAL A 134 -6.36 7.91 -3.71
N GLY A 135 -5.48 8.13 -4.69
CA GLY A 135 -4.36 7.24 -4.97
C GLY A 135 -3.13 8.05 -5.37
N GLY A 136 -1.94 7.47 -5.17
CA GLY A 136 -0.66 8.07 -5.52
C GLY A 136 0.25 7.05 -6.18
N VAL A 137 0.86 7.42 -7.31
CA VAL A 137 1.81 6.59 -8.04
C VAL A 137 3.01 7.42 -8.45
N THR A 138 4.20 6.93 -8.10
CA THR A 138 5.48 7.48 -8.53
C THR A 138 5.78 7.07 -9.96
N THR A 139 6.35 7.98 -10.75
CA THR A 139 6.87 7.63 -12.06
C THR A 139 8.10 6.75 -11.93
N LYS A 140 8.36 5.93 -12.96
CA LYS A 140 9.47 4.95 -12.97
C LYS A 140 10.85 5.59 -12.74
N ASP A 141 11.00 6.87 -13.06
CA ASP A 141 12.21 7.66 -12.86
C ASP A 141 12.25 8.39 -11.51
N ASP A 142 11.32 8.10 -10.59
CA ASP A 142 11.14 8.74 -9.28
C ASP A 142 10.95 10.27 -9.33
N ARG A 143 10.73 10.84 -10.52
CA ARG A 143 10.67 12.28 -10.69
C ARG A 143 9.34 12.88 -10.26
N PHE A 144 8.23 12.19 -10.56
CA PHE A 144 6.91 12.73 -10.30
C PHE A 144 6.11 11.79 -9.41
N LEU A 145 5.36 12.38 -8.47
CA LEU A 145 4.23 11.73 -7.83
C LEU A 145 2.96 12.16 -8.55
N ILE A 146 2.27 11.20 -9.19
CA ILE A 146 0.94 11.41 -9.77
C ILE A 146 -0.11 11.10 -8.71
N ILE A 147 -0.99 12.06 -8.43
CA ILE A 147 -2.06 11.92 -7.44
C ILE A 147 -3.40 11.96 -8.15
N THR A 148 -4.29 11.03 -7.81
CA THR A 148 -5.67 11.02 -8.28
C THR A 148 -6.63 11.25 -7.13
N GLY A 149 -7.73 11.97 -7.39
CA GLY A 149 -8.80 12.21 -6.43
C GLY A 149 -10.17 12.09 -7.11
N ALA A 150 -11.06 11.26 -6.58
CA ALA A 150 -12.40 11.02 -7.14
C ALA A 150 -13.49 10.99 -6.06
N GLU A 151 -14.69 11.44 -6.42
CA GLU A 151 -15.90 11.36 -5.57
C GLU A 151 -16.73 10.10 -5.84
N SER A 152 -16.58 9.53 -7.03
CA SER A 152 -17.34 8.37 -7.50
C SER A 152 -16.44 7.42 -8.28
N THR A 153 -17.00 6.32 -8.76
CA THR A 153 -16.28 5.29 -9.52
C THR A 153 -16.03 5.68 -10.98
N SER A 154 -16.43 6.87 -11.42
CA SER A 154 -16.16 7.40 -12.76
C SER A 154 -15.85 8.89 -12.72
N GLY A 155 -14.79 9.27 -13.42
CA GLY A 155 -14.26 10.64 -13.41
C GLY A 155 -13.40 10.92 -12.17
N ASN A 156 -12.22 11.50 -12.39
CA ASN A 156 -11.30 11.88 -11.35
C ASN A 156 -10.60 13.20 -11.69
N ARG A 157 -10.09 13.87 -10.66
CA ARG A 157 -9.05 14.89 -10.79
C ARG A 157 -7.69 14.19 -10.81
N LEU A 158 -6.74 14.81 -11.50
CA LEU A 158 -5.35 14.38 -11.56
C LEU A 158 -4.46 15.58 -11.21
N PHE A 159 -3.53 15.34 -10.30
CA PHE A 159 -2.52 16.27 -9.85
C PHE A 159 -1.15 15.62 -10.01
N TYR A 160 -0.09 16.42 -9.96
CA TYR A 160 1.27 15.90 -9.89
C TYR A 160 2.13 16.78 -8.99
N VAL A 161 3.19 16.19 -8.44
CA VAL A 161 4.26 16.85 -7.69
C VAL A 161 5.58 16.51 -8.37
N ASP A 162 6.41 17.51 -8.69
CA ASP A 162 7.81 17.29 -9.07
C ASP A 162 8.63 17.05 -7.79
N LEU A 163 9.32 15.92 -7.70
CA LEU A 163 10.02 15.42 -6.52
C LEU A 163 11.53 15.78 -6.53
N THR A 164 11.98 16.50 -7.55
CA THR A 164 13.38 16.97 -7.69
C THR A 164 13.65 18.27 -6.94
#